data_AF-A0A2D6FE21-F1
#
_entry.id   AF-A0A2D6FE21-F1
#
_cell.length_a   1.000
_cell.length_b   1.000
_cell.length_c   1.000
_cell.angle_alpha   90.00
_cell.angle_beta   90.00
_cell.angle_gamma   90.00
#
_symmetry.space_group_name_H-M   'P 1'
#
loop_
_entity.id
_entity.type
_entity.pdbx_description
1 polymer ?
#
loop_
_entity_poly.entity_id
_entity_poly.type
_entity_poly.pdbx_seq_one_letter_code
_entity_poly.pdbx_strand_id
1 'polypeptide(L)' 'MTNFQLTPAEIAVLDLLLQGMSNRAIAETLVLSVRTVESHISRSLGKTGCRSRLQLCLWWFEQIRENGRMCAGRVPILPA' A
#
# COMPACT_ATOMS: atom_id res chain seq x y z
N MET A 1 1.15 16.87 -12.72
CA MET A 1 0.65 16.71 -11.32
C MET A 1 -0.34 15.55 -11.31
N THR A 2 0.12 14.32 -11.12
CA THR A 2 -0.79 13.17 -11.02
C THR A 2 -1.30 13.08 -9.59
N ASN A 3 -2.40 13.77 -9.31
CA ASN A 3 -3.05 13.73 -8.02
C ASN A 3 -3.85 12.42 -7.93
N PHE A 4 -3.18 11.34 -7.57
CA PHE A 4 -3.78 10.02 -7.49
C PHE A 4 -4.72 9.97 -6.27
N GLN A 5 -6.01 10.23 -6.48
CA GLN A 5 -7.03 10.19 -5.43
C GLN A 5 -7.25 8.74 -4.95
N LEU A 6 -6.38 8.31 -4.03
CA LEU A 6 -6.54 7.06 -3.30
C LEU A 6 -7.64 7.22 -2.26
N THR A 7 -8.47 6.19 -2.16
CA THR A 7 -9.51 6.08 -1.15
C THR A 7 -8.92 5.71 0.21
N PRO A 8 -9.63 5.98 1.32
CA PRO A 8 -9.18 5.57 2.66
C PRO A 8 -8.91 4.05 2.78
N ALA A 9 -9.71 3.21 2.10
CA ALA A 9 -9.50 1.77 2.10
C ALA A 9 -8.22 1.36 1.34
N GLU A 10 -7.93 2.01 0.21
CA GLU A 10 -6.69 1.78 -0.54
C GLU A 10 -5.47 2.21 0.29
N ILE A 11 -5.54 3.36 0.95
CA ILE A 11 -4.49 3.86 1.86
C ILE A 11 -4.24 2.85 2.99
N ALA A 12 -5.29 2.38 3.66
CA ALA A 12 -5.16 1.40 4.74
C ALA A 12 -4.50 0.09 4.26
N VAL A 13 -4.83 -0.37 3.05
CA VAL A 13 -4.16 -1.53 2.45
C VAL A 13 -2.68 -1.22 2.16
N LEU A 14 -2.35 -0.06 1.60
CA LEU A 14 -0.98 0.36 1.31
C LEU A 14 -0.11 0.49 2.57
N ASP A 15 -0.66 0.96 3.68
CA ASP A 15 0.06 1.07 4.96
C ASP A 15 0.44 -0.31 5.51
N LEU A 16 -0.45 -1.29 5.42
CA LEU A 16 -0.17 -2.66 5.87
C LEU A 16 0.74 -3.41 4.88
N LEU A 17 0.62 -3.11 3.58
CA LEU A 17 1.55 -3.58 2.56
C LEU A 17 2.98 -3.13 2.84
N LEU A 18 3.15 -1.85 3.20
CA LEU A 18 4.43 -1.28 3.56
C LEU A 18 4.99 -1.90 4.85
N GLN A 19 4.17 -2.48 5.72
CA GLN A 19 4.67 -3.25 6.87
C GLN A 19 5.13 -4.67 6.50
N GLY A 20 5.08 -5.04 5.21
CA GLY A 20 5.46 -6.37 4.73
C GLY A 20 4.37 -7.44 4.93
N MET A 21 3.14 -7.05 5.26
CA MET A 21 2.06 -8.01 5.50
C MET A 21 1.61 -8.69 4.20
N SER A 22 1.22 -9.97 4.29
CA SER A 22 0.63 -10.72 3.17
C SER A 22 -0.83 -10.30 2.93
N ASN A 23 -1.39 -10.57 1.74
CA ASN A 23 -2.80 -10.24 1.44
C ASN A 23 -3.77 -10.88 2.45
N ARG A 24 -3.45 -12.09 2.92
CA ARG A 24 -4.24 -12.79 3.93
C ARG A 24 -4.19 -12.07 5.28
N ALA A 25 -2.99 -11.71 5.75
CA ALA A 25 -2.83 -10.98 7.00
C ALA A 25 -3.51 -9.60 6.95
N ILE A 26 -3.43 -8.91 5.81
CA ILE A 26 -4.15 -7.64 5.58
C ILE A 26 -5.65 -7.86 5.63
N ALA A 27 -6.16 -8.91 4.97
CA ALA A 27 -7.58 -9.24 4.95
C ALA A 27 -8.10 -9.51 6.37
N GLU A 28 -7.36 -10.27 7.17
CA GLU A 28 -7.67 -10.53 8.57
C GLU A 28 -7.64 -9.24 9.41
N THR A 29 -6.63 -8.38 9.21
CA THR A 29 -6.48 -7.11 9.96
C THR A 29 -7.61 -6.11 9.65
N LEU A 30 -8.02 -6.02 8.39
CA LEU A 30 -9.06 -5.09 7.94
C LEU A 30 -10.47 -5.69 7.98
N VAL A 31 -10.63 -6.95 8.40
CA VAL A 31 -11.90 -7.68 8.40
C VAL A 31 -12.53 -7.69 6.99
N LEU A 32 -11.72 -8.04 5.99
CA LEU A 32 -12.08 -8.10 4.57
C LEU A 32 -11.81 -9.50 4.00
N SER A 33 -12.32 -9.76 2.79
CA SER A 33 -11.89 -10.93 2.03
C SER A 33 -10.54 -10.68 1.36
N VAL A 34 -9.75 -11.74 1.15
CA VAL A 34 -8.47 -11.66 0.39
C VAL A 34 -8.68 -11.07 -1.00
N ARG A 35 -9.79 -11.44 -1.66
CA ARG A 35 -10.16 -10.93 -2.99
C ARG A 35 -10.47 -9.43 -2.97
N THR A 36 -11.01 -8.92 -1.87
CA THR A 36 -11.25 -7.49 -1.67
C THR A 36 -9.92 -6.74 -1.55
N VAL A 37 -8.97 -7.29 -0.78
CA VAL A 37 -7.62 -6.73 -0.66
C VAL A 37 -6.93 -6.70 -2.03
N GLU A 38 -6.96 -7.80 -2.79
CA GLU A 38 -6.41 -7.85 -4.15
C GLU A 38 -7.05 -6.82 -5.08
N SER A 39 -8.36 -6.59 -4.95
CA SER A 39 -9.07 -5.59 -5.71
C SER A 39 -8.62 -4.17 -5.36
N HIS A 40 -8.39 -3.86 -4.07
CA HIS A 40 -7.84 -2.57 -3.65
C HIS A 40 -6.41 -2.37 -4.18
N ILE A 41 -5.58 -3.40 -4.17
CA ILE A 41 -4.22 -3.35 -4.74
C ILE A 41 -4.28 -3.09 -6.24
N SER A 42 -5.12 -3.83 -6.97
CA SER A 42 -5.29 -3.67 -8.42
C SER A 42 -5.75 -2.25 -8.80
N ARG A 43 -6.73 -1.70 -8.07
CA ARG A 43 -7.18 -0.31 -8.26
C ARG A 43 -6.09 0.70 -7.94
N SER A 44 -5.33 0.47 -6.87
CA SER A 44 -4.20 1.33 -6.48
C SER A 44 -3.10 1.33 -7.55
N LEU A 45 -2.75 0.16 -8.11
CA LEU A 45 -1.82 0.03 -9.24
C LEU A 45 -2.32 0.82 -10.46
N GLY A 46 -3.59 0.65 -10.82
CA GLY A 46 -4.20 1.36 -11.95
C GLY A 46 -4.22 2.88 -11.74
N LYS A 47 -4.48 3.34 -10.52
CA LYS A 47 -4.44 4.76 -10.18
C LYS A 47 -3.02 5.30 -10.27
N THR A 48 -2.05 4.70 -9.58
CA THR A 48 -0.68 5.23 -9.46
C THR A 48 0.20 4.99 -10.68
N GLY A 49 -0.23 4.13 -11.61
CA GLY A 49 0.58 3.70 -12.75
C GLY A 49 1.68 2.70 -12.39
N CYS A 50 1.70 2.21 -11.15
CA CYS A 50 2.62 1.15 -10.73
C CYS A 50 2.27 -0.18 -11.41
N ARG A 51 3.29 -0.96 -11.75
CA ARG A 51 3.16 -2.24 -12.47
C ARG A 51 3.32 -3.46 -11.56
N SER A 52 3.83 -3.26 -10.36
CA SER A 52 4.02 -4.34 -9.39
C SER A 52 3.70 -3.87 -7.98
N ARG A 53 3.36 -4.83 -7.12
CA ARG A 53 3.20 -4.62 -5.68
C ARG A 53 4.44 -3.96 -5.06
N LEU A 54 5.64 -4.40 -5.48
CA LEU A 54 6.89 -3.83 -4.97
C LEU A 54 7.03 -2.37 -5.36
N GLN A 55 6.76 -2.04 -6.63
CA GLN A 55 6.77 -0.67 -7.12
C GLN A 55 5.74 0.19 -6.39
N LEU A 56 4.55 -0.36 -6.11
CA LEU A 56 3.51 0.31 -5.35
C LEU A 56 3.91 0.58 -3.90
N CYS A 57 4.59 -0.37 -3.23
CA CYS A 57 5.12 -0.18 -1.88
C CYS A 57 6.19 0.93 -1.85
N LEU A 58 7.14 0.90 -2.80
CA LEU A 58 8.17 1.93 -2.92
C LEU A 58 7.57 3.31 -3.19
N TRP A 59 6.59 3.37 -4.09
CA TRP A 59 5.87 4.60 -4.39
C TRP A 59 5.16 5.15 -3.15
N TRP A 60 4.46 4.29 -2.38
CA TRP A 60 3.78 4.69 -1.16
C TRP A 60 4.74 5.15 -0.06
N PHE A 61 5.90 4.50 0.07
CA PHE A 61 6.96 4.92 0.98
C PHE A 61 7.45 6.33 0.67
N GLU A 62 7.69 6.63 -0.62
CA GLU A 62 8.10 7.96 -1.06
C GLU A 62 7.03 9.01 -0.76
N GLN A 63 5.76 8.69 -1.03
CA GLN A 63 4.65 9.59 -0.70
C GLN A 63 4.54 9.88 0.80
N ILE A 64 4.74 8.88 1.67
CA ILE A 64 4.74 9.08 3.12
C ILE A 64 5.90 9.98 3.57
N ARG A 65 7.07 9.82 2.94
CA ARG A 65 8.26 10.64 3.19
C ARG A 65 8.03 12.10 2.79
N GLU A 66 7.50 12.34 1.60
CA GLU A 66 7.19 13.67 1.09
C GLU A 66 6.09 14.37 1.90
N ASN A 67 5.07 13.63 2.35
CA ASN A 67 3.94 14.16 3.12
C ASN A 67 4.19 14.23 4.64
N GLY A 68 5.39 13.90 5.12
CA GLY A 68 5.76 13.99 6.54
C GLY A 68 4.98 13.06 7.48
N ARG A 69 4.28 12.04 6.96
CA ARG A 69 3.48 11.09 7.74
C ARG A 69 4.31 9.91 8.25
N MET A 70 5.48 10.15 8.85
CA MET A 70 6.24 9.07 9.49
C MET A 70 6.18 9.18 11.02
N CYS A 71 5.42 8.28 11.63
CA CYS A 71 5.73 7.81 12.98
C CYS A 71 6.94 6.87 12.83
N ALA A 72 8.09 7.25 13.36
CA ALA A 72 9.35 6.52 13.24
C ALA A 72 9.22 5.04 13.65
N GLY A 73 9.79 4.11 12.86
CA GLY A 73 10.16 2.79 13.37
C GLY A 73 9.75 1.54 12.59
N ARG A 74 9.94 1.49 11.27
CA ARG A 74 10.35 0.28 10.52
C ARG A 74 10.41 0.59 9.02
N VAL A 75 11.61 0.65 8.46
CA VAL A 75 11.76 0.46 7.02
C VAL A 75 11.46 -1.01 6.75
N PRO A 76 10.47 -1.37 5.91
CA PRO A 76 10.31 -2.76 5.51
C PRO A 76 11.54 -3.19 4.74
N ILE A 77 12.11 -4.33 5.14
CA ILE A 77 13.05 -5.07 4.32
C ILE A 77 12.31 -5.48 3.03
N LEU A 78 12.55 -4.73 1.95
CA LEU A 78 12.13 -5.14 0.62
C LEU A 78 12.92 -6.42 0.28
N PRO A 79 12.27 -7.49 -0.19
CA PRO A 79 13.03 -8.65 -0.66
C PRO A 79 13.92 -8.22 -1.84
N ALA A 80 15.17 -8.66 -1.81
CA ALA A 80 16.17 -8.48 -2.86
C ALA A 80 15.75 -9.15 -4.18
#